data_AF-A0A8T7EX01-F1
#
_entry.id   AF-A0A8T7EX01-F1
#
_cell.length_a   1.000
_cell.length_b   1.000
_cell.length_c   1.000
_cell.angle_alpha   90.00
_cell.angle_beta   90.00
_cell.angle_gamma   90.00
#
_symmetry.space_group_name_H-M   'P 1'
#
loop_
_entity.id
_entity.type
_entity.pdbx_description
1 polymer ?
#
loop_
_entity_poly.entity_id
_entity_poly.type
_entity_poly.pdbx_seq_one_letter_code
_entity_poly.pdbx_strand_id
1 'polypeptide(L)'
;MRVKTLIERFDAEQRWRVKVTDVRNWFVFAAEERYRTDLSVKEYHSDTSGKSGGQKAKLAYTIMASAIAYQYGLDSDDRRSNAFRFVVVDEAFSKSDEANARYAMELFKTLGLQLLVVTPLDKIQVVDPYIETCGITVNNSAAENDSRLYMITARELRERREFIQYGGVPQ
;
A
#
# COMPACT_ATOMS: atom_id res chain seq x y z
N MET A 1 -42.95 1.46 -24.54
CA MET A 1 -42.99 0.88 -23.18
C MET A 1 -41.58 0.85 -22.61
N ARG A 2 -41.29 1.55 -21.51
CA ARG A 2 -39.95 1.60 -20.90
C ARG A 2 -39.40 0.21 -20.51
N VAL A 3 -40.28 -0.74 -20.19
CA VAL A 3 -39.90 -2.12 -19.84
C VAL A 3 -39.35 -2.90 -21.05
N LYS A 4 -39.96 -2.75 -22.24
CA LYS A 4 -39.50 -3.44 -23.46
C LYS A 4 -38.08 -3.02 -23.83
N THR A 5 -37.80 -1.71 -23.78
CA THR A 5 -36.46 -1.15 -24.03
C THR A 5 -35.43 -1.64 -23.02
N LEU A 6 -35.84 -1.87 -21.76
CA LEU A 6 -34.95 -2.37 -20.72
C LEU A 6 -34.58 -3.84 -20.94
N ILE A 7 -35.54 -4.67 -21.36
CA ILE A 7 -35.33 -6.09 -21.71
C ILE A 7 -34.45 -6.20 -22.95
N GLU A 8 -34.76 -5.45 -24.01
CA GLU A 8 -33.95 -5.42 -25.24
C GLU A 8 -32.50 -5.02 -24.95
N ARG A 9 -32.30 -4.02 -24.08
CA ARG A 9 -30.96 -3.61 -23.63
C ARG A 9 -30.28 -4.69 -22.77
N PHE A 10 -31.03 -5.34 -21.88
CA PHE A 10 -30.52 -6.41 -21.04
C PHE A 10 -29.97 -7.56 -21.89
N ASP A 11 -30.69 -7.93 -22.95
CA ASP A 11 -30.28 -8.99 -23.87
C ASP A 11 -29.13 -8.57 -24.79
N ALA A 12 -29.16 -7.35 -25.32
CA ALA A 12 -28.16 -6.84 -26.26
C ALA A 12 -26.82 -6.46 -25.60
N GLU A 13 -26.83 -5.88 -24.40
CA GLU A 13 -25.63 -5.35 -23.74
C GLU A 13 -25.18 -6.24 -22.57
N GLN A 14 -24.41 -7.29 -22.87
CA GLN A 14 -23.92 -8.23 -21.85
C GLN A 14 -23.11 -7.55 -20.72
N ARG A 15 -22.29 -6.53 -21.06
CA ARG A 15 -21.55 -5.74 -20.06
C ARG A 15 -22.47 -4.95 -19.13
N TRP A 16 -23.52 -4.33 -19.68
CA TRP A 16 -24.48 -3.56 -18.89
C TRP A 16 -25.27 -4.49 -17.98
N ARG A 17 -25.72 -5.64 -18.50
CA ARG A 17 -26.39 -6.69 -17.75
C ARG A 17 -25.61 -7.08 -16.51
N VAL A 18 -24.35 -7.52 -16.69
CA VAL A 18 -23.47 -7.91 -15.57
C VAL A 18 -23.31 -6.77 -14.57
N LYS A 19 -23.14 -5.53 -15.05
CA LYS A 19 -23.02 -4.34 -14.18
C LYS A 19 -24.26 -4.11 -13.33
N VAL A 20 -25.46 -4.18 -13.91
CA VAL A 20 -26.71 -3.88 -13.18
C VAL A 20 -27.26 -5.06 -12.39
N THR A 21 -26.89 -6.30 -12.72
CA THR A 21 -27.32 -7.48 -11.93
C THR A 21 -26.42 -7.75 -10.73
N ASP A 22 -25.18 -7.22 -10.74
CA ASP A 22 -24.28 -7.34 -9.60
C ASP A 22 -24.67 -6.34 -8.50
N VAL A 23 -25.27 -6.87 -7.42
CA VAL A 23 -25.74 -6.10 -6.26
C VAL A 23 -24.65 -5.28 -5.60
N ARG A 24 -23.36 -5.63 -5.78
CA ARG A 24 -22.24 -4.85 -5.24
C ARG A 24 -22.14 -3.46 -5.89
N ASN A 25 -22.61 -3.32 -7.12
CA ASN A 25 -22.60 -2.05 -7.85
C ASN A 25 -23.77 -1.12 -7.46
N TRP A 26 -24.67 -1.58 -6.58
CA TRP A 26 -25.86 -0.81 -6.19
C TRP A 26 -25.59 0.10 -5.00
N PHE A 27 -24.51 -0.15 -4.27
CA PHE A 27 -24.09 0.64 -3.14
C PHE A 27 -22.98 1.61 -3.54
N VAL A 28 -23.09 2.85 -3.06
CA VAL A 28 -22.02 3.83 -3.13
C VAL A 28 -21.45 3.98 -1.74
N PHE A 29 -20.16 3.70 -1.60
CA PHE A 29 -19.44 3.84 -0.35
C PHE A 29 -18.68 5.16 -0.33
N ALA A 30 -18.65 5.79 0.83
CA ALA A 30 -17.79 6.94 1.09
C ALA A 30 -17.08 6.76 2.43
N ALA A 31 -15.88 7.31 2.55
CA ALA A 31 -15.12 7.32 3.79
C ALA A 31 -14.98 8.76 4.30
N GLU A 32 -15.21 8.98 5.59
CA GLU A 32 -15.07 10.28 6.22
C GLU A 32 -13.89 10.28 7.20
N GLU A 33 -12.90 11.12 6.93
CA GLU A 33 -11.82 11.43 7.87
C GLU A 33 -12.30 12.50 8.84
N ARG A 34 -12.15 12.25 10.14
CA ARG A 34 -12.52 13.19 11.22
C ARG A 34 -11.32 13.54 12.10
N TYR A 35 -11.31 14.75 12.65
CA TYR A 35 -10.37 15.11 13.70
C TYR A 35 -10.71 14.34 14.99
N ARG A 36 -9.68 13.80 15.67
CA ARG A 36 -9.89 13.09 16.94
C ARG A 36 -10.32 14.01 18.08
N THR A 37 -9.98 15.29 18.01
CA THR A 37 -10.21 16.28 19.08
C THR A 37 -11.67 16.69 19.22
N ASP A 38 -12.37 16.90 18.10
CA ASP A 38 -13.72 17.46 18.07
C ASP A 38 -14.69 16.68 17.18
N LEU A 39 -14.23 15.58 16.56
CA LEU A 39 -14.98 14.76 15.60
C LEU A 39 -15.48 15.53 14.38
N SER A 40 -14.99 16.75 14.14
CA SER A 40 -15.33 17.53 12.96
C SER A 40 -14.79 16.85 11.71
N VAL A 41 -15.53 16.99 10.61
CA VAL A 41 -15.15 16.40 9.32
C VAL A 41 -13.92 17.10 8.80
N LYS A 42 -12.84 16.33 8.69
CA LYS A 42 -11.61 16.79 8.05
C LYS A 42 -11.68 16.59 6.55
N GLU A 43 -12.14 15.43 6.11
CA GLU A 43 -12.20 15.12 4.68
C GLU A 43 -13.26 14.07 4.36
N TYR A 44 -13.96 14.21 3.23
CA TYR A 44 -14.98 13.26 2.77
C TYR A 44 -14.57 12.66 1.43
N HIS A 45 -14.48 11.33 1.35
CA HIS A 45 -14.01 10.57 0.19
C HIS A 45 -15.17 9.77 -0.42
N SER A 46 -15.89 10.37 -1.38
CA SER A 46 -17.02 9.74 -2.07
C SER A 46 -16.67 9.13 -3.43
N ASP A 47 -15.62 9.61 -4.09
CA ASP A 47 -15.18 9.11 -5.38
C ASP A 47 -13.69 9.45 -5.60
N THR A 48 -13.01 8.70 -6.47
CA THR A 48 -11.59 8.91 -6.82
C THR A 48 -11.43 10.07 -7.82
N SER A 49 -12.52 10.65 -8.30
CA SER A 49 -12.58 11.78 -9.23
C SER A 49 -12.46 13.12 -8.47
N GLY A 50 -11.42 13.91 -8.78
CA GLY A 50 -11.25 15.28 -8.27
C GLY A 50 -10.33 15.52 -7.07
N LYS A 51 -9.79 14.48 -6.41
CA LYS A 51 -8.86 14.63 -5.26
C LYS A 51 -7.37 14.71 -5.66
N SER A 52 -6.53 15.25 -4.78
CA SER A 52 -5.07 15.29 -4.99
C SER A 52 -4.49 13.87 -5.02
N GLY A 53 -3.38 13.66 -5.73
CA GLY A 53 -2.74 12.34 -5.83
C GLY A 53 -2.42 11.72 -4.45
N GLY A 54 -2.06 12.54 -3.47
CA GLY A 54 -1.79 12.09 -2.11
C GLY A 54 -3.03 11.62 -1.35
N GLN A 55 -4.16 12.33 -1.47
CA GLN A 55 -5.41 11.93 -0.83
C GLN A 55 -5.94 10.57 -1.34
N LYS A 56 -5.73 10.29 -2.64
CA LYS A 56 -6.07 8.99 -3.23
C LYS A 56 -5.20 7.86 -2.67
N ALA A 57 -3.90 8.11 -2.53
CA ALA A 57 -2.96 7.14 -1.97
C ALA A 57 -3.30 6.81 -0.51
N LYS A 58 -3.53 7.83 0.32
CA LYS A 58 -3.89 7.66 1.73
C LYS A 58 -5.15 6.79 1.90
N LEU A 59 -6.22 7.11 1.17
CA LEU A 59 -7.46 6.33 1.21
C LEU A 59 -7.26 4.88 0.75
N ALA A 60 -6.50 4.67 -0.33
CA ALA A 60 -6.21 3.33 -0.83
C ALA A 60 -5.48 2.48 0.21
N TYR A 61 -4.47 3.05 0.88
CA TYR A 61 -3.76 2.35 1.96
C TYR A 61 -4.67 2.07 3.16
N THR A 62 -5.53 3.01 3.56
CA THR A 62 -6.50 2.78 4.64
C THR A 62 -7.47 1.65 4.30
N ILE A 63 -8.01 1.63 3.08
CA ILE A 63 -8.92 0.57 2.63
C ILE A 63 -8.19 -0.78 2.61
N MET A 64 -6.98 -0.84 2.06
CA MET A 64 -6.16 -2.05 2.00
C MET A 64 -5.86 -2.58 3.40
N ALA A 65 -5.43 -1.70 4.29
CA ALA A 65 -5.13 -2.01 5.69
C ALA A 65 -6.37 -2.52 6.44
N SER A 66 -7.53 -1.90 6.25
CA SER A 66 -8.79 -2.37 6.82
C SER A 66 -9.22 -3.72 6.25
N ALA A 67 -9.05 -3.96 4.95
CA ALA A 67 -9.34 -5.24 4.33
C ALA A 67 -8.44 -6.36 4.86
N ILE A 68 -7.15 -6.06 5.04
CA ILE A 68 -6.17 -6.96 5.68
C ILE A 68 -6.58 -7.23 7.12
N ALA A 69 -6.89 -6.19 7.90
CA ALA A 69 -7.32 -6.32 9.29
C ALA A 69 -8.57 -7.19 9.44
N TYR A 70 -9.55 -6.98 8.56
CA TYR A 70 -10.77 -7.77 8.48
C TYR A 70 -10.48 -9.23 8.12
N GLN A 71 -9.70 -9.47 7.06
CA GLN A 71 -9.38 -10.81 6.58
C GLN A 71 -8.60 -11.64 7.61
N TYR A 72 -7.76 -11.00 8.42
CA TYR A 72 -6.97 -11.65 9.46
C TYR A 72 -7.65 -11.68 10.84
N GLY A 73 -8.87 -11.15 10.96
CA GLY A 73 -9.63 -11.15 12.21
C GLY A 73 -8.91 -10.41 13.34
N LEU A 74 -8.25 -9.28 13.04
CA LEU A 74 -7.50 -8.50 14.04
C LEU A 74 -8.37 -7.97 15.21
N ASP A 75 -9.70 -7.99 15.05
CA ASP A 75 -10.70 -7.59 16.06
C ASP A 75 -11.19 -8.74 16.97
N SER A 76 -10.80 -9.98 16.68
CA SER A 76 -11.15 -11.11 17.57
C SER A 76 -10.18 -11.12 18.75
N ASP A 77 -10.71 -11.02 19.98
CA ASP A 77 -9.98 -11.09 21.27
C ASP A 77 -9.24 -12.44 21.49
N ASP A 78 -9.24 -13.31 20.46
CA ASP A 78 -8.44 -14.51 20.40
C ASP A 78 -6.99 -14.14 20.09
N ARG A 79 -6.29 -13.78 21.18
CA ARG A 79 -4.84 -13.61 21.22
C ARG A 79 -4.18 -14.85 20.60
N ARG A 80 -3.77 -14.72 19.33
CA ARG A 80 -3.00 -15.68 18.50
C ARG A 80 -3.86 -16.50 17.53
N SER A 81 -4.44 -15.84 16.53
CA SER A 81 -4.39 -16.47 15.21
C SER A 81 -2.92 -16.48 14.77
N ASN A 82 -2.31 -17.66 14.58
CA ASN A 82 -1.00 -17.84 13.92
C ASN A 82 -1.08 -17.46 12.42
N ALA A 83 -1.79 -16.37 12.12
CA ALA A 83 -1.99 -15.88 10.78
C ALA A 83 -0.70 -15.21 10.32
N PHE A 84 -0.17 -15.68 9.20
CA PHE A 84 0.97 -15.05 8.54
C PHE A 84 0.53 -13.70 7.96
N ARG A 85 0.91 -12.62 8.63
CA ARG A 85 0.50 -11.24 8.31
C ARG A 85 1.62 -10.53 7.56
N PHE A 86 1.83 -10.91 6.31
CA PHE A 86 2.94 -10.43 5.50
C PHE A 86 2.47 -9.60 4.31
N VAL A 87 3.13 -8.46 4.09
CA VAL A 87 2.84 -7.54 2.99
C VAL A 87 4.12 -7.29 2.21
N VAL A 88 4.06 -7.49 0.89
CA VAL A 88 5.12 -7.10 -0.04
C VAL A 88 4.70 -5.83 -0.75
N VAL A 89 5.56 -4.81 -0.72
CA VAL A 89 5.34 -3.55 -1.43
C VAL A 89 6.45 -3.39 -2.47
N ASP A 90 6.09 -3.55 -3.74
CA ASP A 90 6.99 -3.28 -4.86
C ASP A 90 6.89 -1.81 -5.30
N GLU A 91 7.99 -1.26 -5.81
CA GLU A 91 8.16 0.16 -6.15
C GLU A 91 7.68 1.11 -5.04
N ALA A 92 7.93 0.74 -3.80
CA ALA A 92 7.36 1.45 -2.67
C ALA A 92 7.78 2.92 -2.71
N PHE A 93 6.76 3.77 -2.71
CA PHE A 93 6.89 5.22 -2.59
C PHE A 93 7.66 5.87 -3.75
N SER A 94 7.75 5.18 -4.90
CA SER A 94 8.43 5.70 -6.10
C SER A 94 7.77 6.96 -6.67
N LYS A 95 6.45 7.10 -6.51
CA LYS A 95 5.63 8.24 -6.99
C LYS A 95 4.80 8.91 -5.89
N SER A 96 4.89 8.42 -4.66
CA SER A 96 4.11 8.94 -3.53
C SER A 96 4.87 10.03 -2.81
N ASP A 97 4.18 11.10 -2.44
CA ASP A 97 4.69 12.10 -1.50
C ASP A 97 5.11 11.41 -0.17
N GLU A 98 6.23 11.83 0.41
CA GLU A 98 6.85 11.27 1.61
C GLU A 98 5.84 11.11 2.76
N ALA A 99 4.91 12.06 2.87
CA ALA A 99 3.86 12.04 3.88
C ALA A 99 2.93 10.81 3.77
N ASN A 100 2.55 10.41 2.55
CA ASN A 100 1.67 9.25 2.35
C ASN A 100 2.40 7.94 2.59
N ALA A 101 3.67 7.91 2.24
CA ALA A 101 4.54 6.77 2.46
C ALA A 101 4.73 6.49 3.96
N ARG A 102 5.06 7.55 4.72
CA ARG A 102 5.16 7.50 6.18
C ARG A 102 3.83 7.06 6.82
N TYR A 103 2.71 7.59 6.34
CA TYR A 103 1.39 7.16 6.80
C TYR A 103 1.14 5.66 6.59
N ALA A 104 1.46 5.13 5.41
CA ALA A 104 1.31 3.71 5.12
C ALA A 104 2.20 2.85 6.04
N MET A 105 3.46 3.24 6.24
CA MET A 105 4.38 2.52 7.13
C MET A 105 3.91 2.50 8.59
N GLU A 106 3.42 3.63 9.13
CA GLU A 106 2.83 3.67 10.48
C GLU A 106 1.57 2.82 10.60
N LEU A 107 0.74 2.81 9.57
CA LEU A 107 -0.48 2.00 9.53
C LEU A 107 -0.16 0.51 9.58
N PHE A 108 0.79 0.05 8.75
CA PHE A 108 1.20 -1.35 8.73
C PHE A 108 1.84 -1.79 10.06
N LYS A 109 2.65 -0.92 10.68
CA LYS A 109 3.19 -1.12 12.03
C LYS A 109 2.09 -1.25 13.08
N THR A 110 1.11 -0.36 13.06
CA THR A 110 -0.02 -0.35 14.02
C THR A 110 -0.87 -1.61 13.91
N LEU A 111 -1.00 -2.16 12.70
CA LEU A 111 -1.74 -3.40 12.44
C LEU A 111 -0.93 -4.68 12.71
N GLY A 112 0.34 -4.54 13.11
CA GLY A 112 1.21 -5.69 13.40
C GLY A 112 1.49 -6.55 12.16
N LEU A 113 1.63 -5.91 10.99
CA LEU A 113 1.99 -6.58 9.74
C LEU A 113 3.51 -6.62 9.59
N GLN A 114 4.03 -7.74 9.07
CA GLN A 114 5.42 -7.87 8.65
C GLN A 114 5.56 -7.39 7.20
N LEU A 115 6.57 -6.56 6.93
CA LEU A 115 6.75 -5.94 5.62
C LEU A 115 8.03 -6.40 4.92
N LEU A 116 7.92 -6.61 3.61
CA LEU A 116 9.03 -6.62 2.67
C LEU A 116 8.82 -5.49 1.67
N VAL A 117 9.75 -4.55 1.63
CA VAL A 117 9.67 -3.37 0.78
C VAL A 117 10.78 -3.42 -0.26
N VAL A 118 10.41 -3.30 -1.53
CA VAL A 118 11.34 -3.14 -2.65
C VAL A 118 11.28 -1.68 -3.10
N THR A 119 12.38 -0.96 -2.93
CA THR A 119 12.48 0.44 -3.31
C THR A 119 13.90 0.79 -3.78
N PRO A 120 14.04 1.70 -4.75
CA PRO A 120 15.34 2.27 -5.12
C PRO A 120 16.08 2.87 -3.90
N LEU A 121 17.41 2.79 -3.91
CA LEU A 121 18.24 3.20 -2.78
C LEU A 121 18.08 4.69 -2.41
N ASP A 122 17.81 5.56 -3.39
CA ASP A 122 17.56 7.00 -3.20
C ASP A 122 16.31 7.28 -2.36
N LYS A 123 15.37 6.33 -2.27
CA LYS A 123 14.09 6.49 -1.55
C LYS A 123 14.04 5.75 -0.23
N ILE A 124 15.16 5.15 0.18
CA ILE A 124 15.23 4.34 1.40
C ILE A 124 14.97 5.14 2.69
N GLN A 125 15.16 6.47 2.67
CA GLN A 125 15.00 7.33 3.85
C GLN A 125 13.60 7.25 4.46
N VAL A 126 12.58 7.03 3.63
CA VAL A 126 11.19 6.97 4.08
C VAL A 126 10.90 5.69 4.86
N VAL A 127 11.61 4.60 4.53
CA VAL A 127 11.42 3.27 5.12
C VAL A 127 12.43 2.94 6.20
N ASP A 128 13.59 3.59 6.21
CA ASP A 128 14.67 3.42 7.20
C ASP A 128 14.19 3.39 8.68
N PRO A 129 13.20 4.21 9.12
CA PRO A 129 12.71 4.14 10.49
C PRO A 129 11.94 2.86 10.85
N TYR A 130 11.50 2.09 9.85
CA TYR A 130 10.56 0.98 9.98
C TYR A 130 11.17 -0.39 9.68
N ILE A 131 12.40 -0.42 9.16
CA ILE A 131 13.08 -1.66 8.79
C ILE A 131 14.11 -2.06 9.85
N GLU A 132 14.33 -3.36 9.98
CA GLU A 132 15.38 -3.93 10.83
C GLU A 132 16.56 -4.46 10.00
N THR A 133 16.27 -4.92 8.79
CA THR A 133 17.26 -5.48 7.85
C THR A 133 17.03 -4.88 6.47
N CYS A 134 18.11 -4.68 5.73
CA CYS A 134 18.11 -4.16 4.38
C CYS A 134 18.92 -5.10 3.47
N GLY A 135 18.32 -5.50 2.35
CA GLY A 135 19.01 -6.21 1.28
C GLY A 135 19.37 -5.24 0.17
N ILE A 136 20.67 -5.09 -0.13
CA ILE A 136 21.16 -4.25 -1.21
C ILE A 136 21.47 -5.14 -2.41
N THR A 137 20.75 -4.93 -3.49
CA THR A 137 21.00 -5.61 -4.77
C THR A 137 22.00 -4.81 -5.59
N VAL A 138 23.08 -5.45 -6.01
CA VAL A 138 24.10 -4.89 -6.90
C VAL A 138 24.13 -5.70 -8.19
N ASN A 139 24.04 -5.01 -9.32
CA ASN A 139 24.33 -5.59 -10.63
C ASN A 139 25.81 -5.33 -10.91
N ASN A 140 26.62 -6.40 -10.97
CA ASN A 140 28.03 -6.24 -11.31
C ASN A 140 28.19 -5.80 -12.77
N SER A 141 29.39 -5.34 -13.12
CA SER A 141 29.71 -4.87 -14.46
C SER A 141 29.24 -5.84 -15.55
N ALA A 142 28.93 -5.34 -16.74
CA ALA A 142 28.40 -6.10 -17.88
C ALA A 142 29.20 -7.37 -18.26
N ALA A 143 30.45 -7.50 -17.78
CA ALA A 143 31.30 -8.66 -17.97
C ALA A 143 30.98 -9.85 -17.04
N GLU A 144 30.53 -9.63 -15.80
CA GLU A 144 30.27 -10.71 -14.83
C GLU A 144 28.83 -11.24 -14.90
N ASN A 145 27.88 -10.42 -15.40
CA ASN A 145 26.47 -10.77 -15.62
C ASN A 145 25.80 -11.49 -14.42
N ASP A 146 26.21 -11.16 -13.19
CA ASP A 146 25.66 -11.68 -11.96
C ASP A 146 25.02 -10.55 -11.11
N SER A 147 23.93 -10.90 -10.43
CA SER A 147 23.29 -10.04 -9.43
C SER A 147 23.63 -10.56 -8.05
N ARG A 148 24.10 -9.69 -7.16
CA ARG A 148 24.44 -10.04 -5.77
C ARG A 148 23.54 -9.30 -4.79
N LEU A 149 23.20 -9.97 -3.69
CA LEU A 149 22.41 -9.42 -2.59
C LEU A 149 23.27 -9.38 -1.34
N TYR A 150 23.44 -8.18 -0.79
CA TYR A 150 24.15 -7.97 0.47
C TYR A 150 23.14 -7.63 1.57
N MET A 151 23.09 -8.47 2.60
CA MET A 151 22.21 -8.25 3.74
C MET A 151 22.96 -7.46 4.80
N ILE A 152 22.39 -6.33 5.20
CA ILE A 152 22.91 -5.49 6.28
C ILE A 152 21.80 -5.16 7.27
N THR A 153 22.18 -4.83 8.49
CA THR A 153 21.25 -4.33 9.50
C THR A 153 20.85 -2.88 9.19
N ALA A 154 19.69 -2.44 9.69
CA ALA A 154 19.29 -1.04 9.62
C ALA A 154 20.30 -0.11 10.30
N ARG A 155 21.00 -0.61 11.33
CA ARG A 155 22.09 0.11 11.99
C ARG A 155 23.26 0.36 11.04
N GLU A 156 23.76 -0.68 10.38
CA GLU A 156 24.86 -0.56 9.42
C GLU A 156 24.49 0.31 8.23
N LEU A 157 23.25 0.24 7.76
CA LEU A 157 22.73 1.12 6.72
C LEU A 157 22.84 2.60 7.13
N ARG A 158 22.51 2.93 8.38
CA ARG A 158 22.59 4.30 8.90
C ARG A 158 24.03 4.77 9.08
N GLU A 159 24.90 3.88 9.57
CA GLU A 159 26.33 4.18 9.78
C GLU A 159 27.11 4.33 8.45
N ARG A 160 26.74 3.56 7.41
CA ARG A 160 27.45 3.51 6.12
C ARG A 160 26.66 4.13 4.97
N ARG A 161 25.65 4.96 5.27
CA ARG A 161 24.71 5.49 4.26
C ARG A 161 25.41 6.15 3.08
N GLU A 162 26.35 7.06 3.34
CA GLU A 162 27.07 7.76 2.26
C GLU A 162 27.85 6.78 1.39
N PHE A 163 28.63 5.88 2.00
CA PHE A 163 29.40 4.87 1.28
C PHE A 163 28.53 4.03 0.36
N ILE A 164 27.39 3.53 0.85
CA ILE A 164 26.45 2.72 0.08
C ILE A 164 25.79 3.55 -1.03
N GLN A 165 25.42 4.80 -0.75
CA GLN A 165 24.79 5.71 -1.72
C GLN A 165 25.72 6.07 -2.89
N TYR A 166 27.03 6.07 -2.67
CA TYR A 166 28.05 6.24 -3.71
C TYR A 166 28.50 4.92 -4.38
N GLY A 167 27.73 3.84 -4.21
CA GLY A 167 28.00 2.55 -4.86
C GLY A 167 28.99 1.66 -4.10
N GLY A 168 29.32 2.01 -2.86
CA GLY A 168 30.10 1.18 -1.96
C GLY A 168 29.34 -0.09 -1.57
N VAL A 169 29.99 -1.23 -1.73
CA VAL A 169 29.40 -2.54 -1.40
C VAL A 169 29.83 -2.95 0.02
N PRO A 170 28.89 -3.29 0.92
CA PRO A 170 29.23 -3.84 2.23
C PRO A 170 30.02 -5.15 2.07
N GLN A 171 31.14 -5.28 2.78
CA GLN A 171 31.89 -6.55 2.92
C GLN A 171 31.32 -7.39 4.05
#